data_AF-A0A2M7LZS6-F1
#
_entry.id   AF-A0A2M7LZS6-F1
#
_cell.length_a   1.000
_cell.length_b   1.000
_cell.length_c   1.000
_cell.angle_alpha   90.00
_cell.angle_beta   90.00
_cell.angle_gamma   90.00
#
_symmetry.space_group_name_H-M   'P 1'
#
loop_
_entity.id
_entity.type
_entity.pdbx_description
1 polymer ?
#
loop_
_entity_poly.entity_id
_entity_poly.type
_entity_poly.pdbx_seq_one_letter_code
_entity_poly.pdbx_strand_id
1 'polypeptide(L)'
;NTRFKLIAYSKEKSWTNGLTWFLWVTSWLRSHGITANIVYTVDHGMEFGGDCWWKMTELRHLLRGFGCSVVQNQKRHPEQNAHLERSHRTDDEEFYIPRIMSINNTQQFYREAMNYLYYYNNVRKHSSLQGKTPFQIVQDKCRNIDV
;
A
#
# COMPACT_ATOMS: atom_id res chain seq x y z
N ASN A 1 -8.44 11.68 0.80
CA ASN A 1 -7.45 10.60 0.95
C ASN A 1 -7.07 10.49 2.43
N THR A 2 -7.11 9.30 3.04
CA THR A 2 -6.73 9.07 4.46
C THR A 2 -5.22 8.97 4.66
N ARG A 3 -4.45 8.72 3.59
CA ARG A 3 -3.01 8.41 3.62
C ARG A 3 -2.66 7.19 4.47
N PHE A 4 -3.63 6.33 4.77
CA PHE A 4 -3.38 5.08 5.48
C PHE A 4 -2.47 4.19 4.65
N LYS A 5 -1.47 3.58 5.29
CA LYS A 5 -0.43 2.80 4.62
C LYS A 5 -0.50 1.34 5.03
N LEU A 6 -0.34 0.46 4.05
CA LEU A 6 -0.06 -0.96 4.22
C LEU A 6 1.23 -1.27 3.48
N ILE A 7 2.12 -2.06 4.08
CA ILE A 7 3.40 -2.46 3.48
C ILE A 7 3.54 -3.98 3.64
N ALA A 8 3.99 -4.64 2.59
CA ALA A 8 4.48 -6.01 2.64
C ALA A 8 5.86 -6.08 2.00
N TYR A 9 6.62 -7.09 2.42
CA TYR A 9 7.98 -7.33 1.96
C TYR A 9 8.06 -8.71 1.31
N SER A 10 8.80 -8.81 0.22
CA SER A 10 9.10 -10.07 -0.44
C SER A 10 10.58 -10.11 -0.83
N LYS A 11 11.16 -11.31 -0.91
CA LYS A 11 12.55 -11.49 -1.35
C LYS A 11 12.71 -11.37 -2.86
N GLU A 12 11.62 -11.56 -3.61
CA GLU A 12 11.63 -11.66 -5.06
C GLU A 12 10.51 -10.84 -5.69
N LYS A 13 10.89 -10.15 -6.75
CA LYS A 13 10.02 -9.39 -7.64
C LYS A 13 9.27 -10.35 -8.58
N SER A 14 8.13 -10.90 -8.14
CA SER A 14 7.37 -11.91 -8.90
C SER A 14 5.87 -11.59 -9.05
N TRP A 15 5.25 -12.08 -10.12
CA TRP A 15 3.81 -11.96 -10.37
C TRP A 15 2.98 -12.58 -9.24
N THR A 16 3.38 -13.74 -8.74
CA THR A 16 2.68 -14.46 -7.67
C THR A 16 2.68 -13.65 -6.36
N ASN A 17 3.80 -13.00 -6.03
CA ASN A 17 3.90 -12.14 -4.85
C ASN A 17 2.98 -10.92 -5.00
N GLY A 18 2.97 -10.29 -6.18
CA GLY A 18 2.05 -9.18 -6.49
C GLY A 18 0.58 -9.58 -6.42
N LEU A 19 0.21 -10.73 -6.97
CA LEU A 19 -1.16 -11.25 -6.89
C LEU A 19 -1.58 -11.55 -5.45
N THR A 20 -0.69 -12.22 -4.70
CA THR A 20 -0.92 -12.52 -3.28
C THR A 20 -1.16 -11.26 -2.48
N TRP A 21 -0.43 -10.19 -2.76
CA TRP A 21 -0.63 -8.89 -2.14
C TRP A 21 -2.05 -8.33 -2.36
N PHE A 22 -2.55 -8.33 -3.60
CA PHE A 22 -3.92 -7.84 -3.86
C PHE A 22 -4.99 -8.66 -3.15
N LEU A 23 -4.86 -9.99 -3.17
CA LEU A 23 -5.80 -10.89 -2.51
C LEU A 23 -5.75 -10.72 -0.98
N TRP A 24 -4.56 -10.58 -0.41
CA TRP A 24 -4.38 -10.36 1.01
C TRP A 24 -4.98 -9.02 1.46
N VAL A 25 -4.69 -7.92 0.75
CA VAL A 25 -5.27 -6.61 1.05
C VAL A 25 -6.79 -6.64 0.90
N THR A 26 -7.31 -7.25 -0.17
CA THR A 26 -8.76 -7.38 -0.38
C THR A 26 -9.38 -8.15 0.79
N SER A 27 -8.83 -9.32 1.12
CA SER A 27 -9.32 -10.17 2.21
C SER A 27 -9.32 -9.44 3.55
N TRP A 28 -8.21 -8.74 3.87
CA TRP A 28 -8.11 -7.95 5.10
C TRP A 28 -9.15 -6.82 5.15
N LEU A 29 -9.33 -6.06 4.07
CA LEU A 29 -10.36 -5.01 4.03
C LEU A 29 -11.77 -5.59 4.21
N ARG A 30 -12.07 -6.72 3.55
CA ARG A 30 -13.37 -7.39 3.68
C ARG A 30 -13.59 -7.96 5.08
N SER A 31 -12.57 -8.52 5.73
CA SER A 31 -12.67 -9.05 7.10
C SER A 31 -12.93 -7.95 8.13
N HIS A 32 -12.54 -6.72 7.84
CA HIS A 32 -12.82 -5.52 8.66
C HIS A 32 -14.10 -4.79 8.22
N GLY A 33 -14.99 -5.46 7.49
CA GLY A 33 -16.34 -4.98 7.19
C GLY A 33 -16.44 -3.98 6.03
N ILE A 34 -15.38 -3.76 5.26
CA ILE A 34 -15.43 -2.85 4.10
C ILE A 34 -16.18 -3.54 2.97
N THR A 35 -17.40 -3.07 2.67
CA THR A 35 -18.26 -3.58 1.59
C THR A 35 -18.24 -2.73 0.32
N ALA A 36 -17.64 -1.54 0.38
CA ALA A 36 -17.52 -0.64 -0.76
C ALA A 36 -16.72 -1.24 -1.93
N ASN A 37 -16.90 -0.69 -3.13
CA ASN A 37 -16.06 -1.04 -4.30
C ASN A 37 -14.61 -0.61 -4.04
N ILE A 38 -13.67 -1.55 -4.19
CA ILE A 38 -12.24 -1.31 -3.98
C ILE A 38 -11.61 -1.01 -5.35
N VAL A 39 -11.02 0.18 -5.49
CA VAL A 39 -10.30 0.58 -6.69
C VAL A 39 -8.80 0.52 -6.42
N TYR A 40 -8.11 -0.40 -7.09
CA TYR A 40 -6.65 -0.47 -7.09
C TYR A 40 -6.10 0.39 -8.21
N THR A 41 -5.21 1.32 -7.86
CA THR A 41 -4.41 2.06 -8.83
C THR A 41 -3.00 1.48 -8.84
N VAL A 42 -2.54 1.03 -10.00
CA VAL A 42 -1.21 0.43 -10.17
C VAL A 42 -0.38 1.24 -11.17
N ASP A 43 0.92 1.25 -10.97
CA ASP A 43 1.86 1.79 -11.96
C ASP A 43 2.08 0.77 -13.10
N HIS A 44 2.92 1.14 -14.07
CA HIS A 44 3.34 0.26 -15.15
C HIS A 44 4.52 -0.66 -14.75
N GLY A 45 4.71 -0.91 -13.46
CA GLY A 45 5.79 -1.75 -12.95
C GLY A 45 5.75 -3.16 -13.56
N MET A 46 6.93 -3.73 -13.78
CA MET A 46 7.12 -5.06 -14.38
C MET A 46 6.37 -6.17 -13.60
N GLU A 47 6.22 -6.02 -12.28
CA GLU A 47 5.46 -6.92 -11.38
C GLU A 47 3.98 -7.04 -11.73
N PHE A 48 3.42 -6.03 -12.40
CA PHE A 48 2.01 -5.96 -12.76
C PHE A 48 1.80 -6.21 -14.25
N GLY A 49 2.75 -6.86 -14.91
CA GLY A 49 2.66 -7.15 -16.34
C GLY A 49 2.93 -5.92 -17.21
N GLY A 50 3.87 -5.05 -16.79
CA GLY A 50 4.33 -3.89 -17.57
C GLY A 50 4.64 -4.22 -19.05
N ASP A 51 5.04 -5.47 -19.33
CA ASP A 51 5.32 -6.00 -20.67
C ASP A 51 4.35 -7.10 -21.15
N CYS A 52 3.35 -7.51 -20.35
CA CYS A 52 2.46 -8.63 -20.65
C CYS A 52 0.99 -8.28 -20.38
N TRP A 53 0.29 -7.80 -21.41
CA TRP A 53 -1.11 -7.35 -21.35
C TRP A 53 -2.09 -8.43 -20.84
N TRP A 54 -1.83 -9.72 -21.11
CA TRP A 54 -2.71 -10.80 -20.64
C TRP A 54 -2.70 -10.92 -19.11
N LYS A 55 -1.55 -10.75 -18.44
CA LYS A 55 -1.45 -10.82 -16.97
C LYS A 55 -2.33 -9.76 -16.31
N MET A 56 -2.26 -8.52 -16.81
CA MET A 56 -3.11 -7.43 -16.33
C MET A 56 -4.60 -7.71 -16.59
N THR A 57 -4.93 -8.30 -17.74
CA THR A 57 -6.31 -8.68 -18.07
C THR A 57 -6.86 -9.75 -17.13
N GLU A 58 -6.03 -10.76 -16.83
CA GLU A 58 -6.35 -11.83 -15.87
C GLU A 58 -6.53 -11.28 -14.45
N LEU A 59 -5.62 -10.40 -14.01
CA LEU A 59 -5.74 -9.73 -12.71
C LEU A 59 -7.03 -8.92 -12.59
N ARG A 60 -7.40 -8.15 -13.64
CA ARG A 60 -8.68 -7.42 -13.68
C ARG A 60 -9.86 -8.37 -13.60
N HIS A 61 -9.84 -9.46 -14.36
CA HIS A 61 -10.92 -10.44 -14.37
C HIS A 61 -11.10 -11.09 -12.99
N LEU A 62 -10.00 -11.52 -12.37
CA LEU A 62 -10.00 -12.12 -11.04
C LEU A 62 -10.50 -11.14 -9.98
N LEU A 63 -9.95 -9.93 -9.93
CA LEU A 63 -10.32 -8.92 -8.93
C LEU A 63 -11.76 -8.42 -9.09
N ARG A 64 -12.30 -8.42 -10.32
CA ARG A 64 -13.71 -8.13 -10.56
C ARG A 64 -14.63 -9.12 -9.83
N GLY A 65 -14.23 -10.38 -9.69
CA GLY A 65 -14.95 -11.39 -8.91
C GLY A 65 -15.10 -11.04 -7.42
N PHE A 66 -14.19 -10.21 -6.88
CA PHE A 66 -14.22 -9.74 -5.49
C PHE A 66 -14.86 -8.35 -5.32
N GLY A 67 -15.50 -7.83 -6.38
CA GLY A 67 -16.04 -6.47 -6.40
C GLY A 67 -14.95 -5.40 -6.34
N CYS A 68 -13.79 -5.69 -6.92
CA CYS A 68 -12.66 -4.78 -7.03
C CYS A 68 -12.45 -4.38 -8.50
N SER A 69 -11.85 -3.21 -8.72
CA SER A 69 -11.45 -2.71 -10.04
C SER A 69 -9.98 -2.30 -10.04
N VAL A 70 -9.31 -2.44 -11.19
CA VAL A 70 -7.89 -2.08 -11.34
C VAL A 70 -7.75 -1.03 -12.42
N VAL A 71 -7.12 0.10 -12.08
CA VAL A 71 -6.80 1.21 -12.96
C VAL A 71 -5.29 1.32 -13.08
N GLN A 72 -4.77 1.47 -14.29
CA GLN A 72 -3.37 1.78 -14.52
C GLN A 72 -3.20 3.28 -14.71
N ASN A 73 -2.18 3.88 -14.08
CA ASN A 73 -1.85 5.28 -14.30
C ASN A 73 -1.48 5.52 -15.76
N GLN A 74 -1.76 6.71 -16.27
CA GLN A 74 -1.47 7.02 -17.66
C GLN A 74 0.05 7.12 -17.88
N LYS A 75 0.56 6.46 -18.94
CA LYS A 75 1.96 6.60 -19.35
C LYS A 75 2.26 8.08 -19.61
N ARG A 76 3.36 8.58 -19.01
CA ARG A 76 3.89 9.97 -19.16
C ARG A 76 3.16 11.07 -18.38
N HIS A 77 2.42 10.71 -17.33
CA HIS A 77 1.81 11.66 -16.38
C HIS A 77 2.43 11.54 -14.98
N PRO A 78 3.69 12.00 -14.77
CA PRO A 78 4.42 11.86 -13.51
C PRO A 78 3.71 12.53 -12.31
N GLU A 79 2.85 13.51 -12.56
CA GLU A 79 2.01 14.16 -11.56
C GLU A 79 1.05 13.17 -10.85
N GLN A 80 0.59 12.12 -11.53
CA GLN A 80 -0.26 11.07 -10.93
C GLN A 80 0.54 10.21 -9.94
N ASN A 81 1.86 10.09 -10.17
CA ASN A 81 2.78 9.35 -9.30
C ASN A 81 3.41 10.22 -8.21
N ALA A 82 3.29 11.56 -8.27
CA ALA A 82 3.95 12.46 -7.31
C ALA A 82 3.60 12.16 -5.85
N HIS A 83 2.41 11.61 -5.58
CA HIS A 83 2.03 11.16 -4.24
C HIS A 83 2.75 9.88 -3.81
N LEU A 84 2.96 8.93 -4.73
CA LEU A 84 3.69 7.69 -4.47
C LEU A 84 5.17 7.98 -4.27
N GLU A 85 5.78 8.78 -5.16
CA GLU A 85 7.18 9.20 -5.05
C GLU A 85 7.48 9.92 -3.73
N ARG A 86 6.57 10.82 -3.30
CA ARG A 86 6.71 11.48 -2.00
C ARG A 86 6.59 10.48 -0.85
N SER A 87 5.69 9.50 -0.95
CA SER A 87 5.55 8.46 0.06
C SER A 87 6.81 7.62 0.17
N HIS A 88 7.40 7.20 -0.95
CA HIS A 88 8.67 6.46 -0.97
C HIS A 88 9.80 7.26 -0.33
N ARG A 89 9.93 8.54 -0.67
CA ARG A 89 10.92 9.41 -0.03
C ARG A 89 10.75 9.52 1.48
N THR A 90 9.51 9.62 1.97
CA THR A 90 9.23 9.63 3.41
C THR A 90 9.64 8.31 4.06
N ASP A 91 9.43 7.18 3.39
CA ASP A 91 9.87 5.88 3.89
C ASP A 91 11.41 5.80 3.95
N ASP A 92 12.11 6.34 2.95
CA ASP A 92 13.57 6.42 2.95
C ASP A 92 14.10 7.29 4.09
N GLU A 93 13.60 8.52 4.20
CA GLU A 93 14.08 9.51 5.18
C GLU A 93 13.77 9.12 6.63
N GLU A 94 12.62 8.50 6.90
CA GLU A 94 12.16 8.21 8.26
C GLU A 94 12.43 6.78 8.72
N PHE A 95 12.59 5.83 7.80
CA PHE A 95 12.81 4.43 8.12
C PHE A 95 14.12 3.89 7.57
N TYR A 96 14.28 3.82 6.25
CA TYR A 96 15.40 3.07 5.68
C TYR A 96 16.76 3.73 5.97
N ILE A 97 16.95 5.00 5.63
CA ILE A 97 18.21 5.73 5.86
C ILE A 97 18.65 5.66 7.34
N PRO A 98 17.78 5.97 8.34
CA PRO A 98 18.20 5.98 9.74
C PRO A 98 18.36 4.59 10.37
N ARG A 99 17.64 3.56 9.89
CA ARG A 99 17.59 2.25 10.58
C ARG A 99 18.34 1.14 9.88
N ILE A 100 18.47 1.16 8.55
CA ILE A 100 18.89 -0.03 7.79
C ILE A 100 20.28 -0.52 8.19
N MET A 101 21.21 0.39 8.51
CA MET A 101 22.58 0.04 8.92
C MET A 101 22.65 -0.61 10.31
N SER A 102 21.61 -0.47 11.12
CA SER A 102 21.52 -1.06 12.47
C SER A 102 20.83 -2.43 12.50
N ILE A 103 20.22 -2.83 11.38
CA ILE A 103 19.43 -4.06 11.27
C ILE A 103 20.32 -5.19 10.77
N ASN A 104 20.54 -6.20 11.62
CA ASN A 104 21.52 -7.25 11.33
C ASN A 104 20.91 -8.55 10.82
N ASN A 105 19.57 -8.69 10.89
CA ASN A 105 18.88 -9.89 10.43
C ASN A 105 17.42 -9.61 10.07
N THR A 106 16.82 -10.56 9.36
CA THR A 106 15.45 -10.50 8.86
C THR A 106 14.41 -10.32 9.97
N GLN A 107 14.61 -10.93 11.14
CA GLN A 107 13.65 -10.80 12.25
C GLN A 107 13.63 -9.38 12.82
N GLN A 108 14.82 -8.78 13.00
CA GLN A 108 14.95 -7.39 13.40
C GLN A 108 14.34 -6.46 12.35
N PHE A 109 14.58 -6.74 11.07
CA PHE A 109 13.98 -5.97 9.97
C PHE A 109 12.45 -5.94 10.07
N TYR A 110 11.80 -7.11 10.21
CA TYR A 110 10.35 -7.16 10.29
C TYR A 110 9.79 -6.46 11.54
N ARG A 111 10.50 -6.54 12.68
CA ARG A 111 10.11 -5.81 13.89
C ARG A 111 10.17 -4.31 13.70
N GLU A 112 11.28 -3.80 13.17
CA GLU A 112 11.47 -2.38 12.90
C GLU A 112 10.49 -1.88 11.83
N ALA A 113 10.24 -2.67 10.79
CA ALA A 113 9.26 -2.34 9.74
C ALA A 113 7.83 -2.27 10.29
N MET A 114 7.43 -3.21 11.15
CA MET A 114 6.11 -3.17 11.81
C MET A 114 5.99 -1.96 12.75
N ASN A 115 7.04 -1.66 13.52
CA ASN A 115 7.08 -0.47 14.37
C ASN A 115 6.95 0.81 13.54
N TYR A 116 7.62 0.88 12.39
CA TYR A 116 7.53 2.01 11.48
C TYR A 116 6.12 2.16 10.90
N LEU A 117 5.50 1.06 10.46
CA LEU A 117 4.13 1.07 9.93
C LEU A 117 3.12 1.55 11.00
N TYR A 118 3.27 1.07 12.23
CA TYR A 118 2.46 1.53 13.37
C TYR A 118 2.68 3.02 13.63
N TYR A 119 3.94 3.46 13.71
CA TYR A 119 4.30 4.87 13.88
C TYR A 119 3.65 5.74 12.79
N TYR A 120 3.78 5.35 11.52
CA TYR A 120 3.24 6.10 10.39
C TYR A 120 1.71 6.25 10.48
N ASN A 121 0.99 5.17 10.75
CA ASN A 121 -0.47 5.18 10.74
C ASN A 121 -1.09 5.78 12.01
N ASN A 122 -0.47 5.57 13.19
CA ASN A 122 -1.09 5.87 14.49
C ASN A 122 -0.46 7.03 15.25
N VAL A 123 0.80 7.40 14.96
CA VAL A 123 1.54 8.39 15.75
C VAL A 123 1.95 9.60 14.91
N ARG A 124 2.40 9.37 13.68
CA ARG A 124 2.90 10.39 12.77
C ARG A 124 1.77 11.33 12.36
N LYS A 125 1.95 12.63 12.64
CA LYS A 125 1.01 13.68 12.23
C LYS A 125 1.34 14.15 10.82
N HIS A 126 0.32 14.26 9.98
CA HIS A 126 0.50 14.73 8.60
C HIS A 126 -0.05 16.15 8.44
N SER A 127 0.77 17.07 7.94
CA SER A 127 0.32 18.44 7.61
C SER A 127 -0.83 18.42 6.60
N SER A 128 -0.75 17.55 5.60
CA SER A 128 -1.83 17.33 4.62
C SER A 128 -3.14 16.77 5.21
N LEU A 129 -3.11 16.29 6.47
CA LEU A 129 -4.27 15.82 7.23
C LEU A 129 -4.59 16.76 8.41
N GLN A 130 -4.20 18.04 8.32
CA GLN A 130 -4.44 19.04 9.37
C GLN A 130 -3.86 18.62 10.74
N GLY A 131 -2.73 17.92 10.74
CA GLY A 131 -2.06 17.46 11.96
C GLY A 131 -2.68 16.20 12.58
N LYS A 132 -3.64 15.56 11.92
CA LYS A 132 -4.17 14.24 12.31
C LYS A 132 -3.30 13.10 11.79
N THR A 133 -3.42 11.94 12.41
CA THR A 133 -2.79 10.70 11.95
C THR A 133 -3.68 10.02 10.88
N PRO A 134 -3.12 9.18 10.00
CA PRO A 134 -3.90 8.44 9.03
C PRO A 134 -5.04 7.64 9.67
N PHE A 135 -4.78 6.99 10.81
CA PHE A 135 -5.77 6.21 11.55
C PHE A 135 -6.92 7.08 12.08
N GLN A 136 -6.64 8.26 12.64
CA GLN A 136 -7.68 9.19 13.08
C GLN A 136 -8.62 9.59 11.94
N ILE A 137 -8.08 9.83 10.74
CA ILE A 137 -8.91 10.15 9.56
C ILE A 137 -9.75 8.94 9.12
N VAL A 138 -9.23 7.72 9.25
CA VAL A 138 -10.01 6.49 8.99
C VAL A 138 -11.15 6.38 10.00
N GLN A 139 -10.89 6.55 11.29
CA GLN A 139 -11.89 6.48 12.35
C GLN A 139 -12.97 7.57 12.20
N ASP A 140 -12.58 8.80 11.88
CA ASP A 140 -13.51 9.91 11.63
C ASP A 140 -14.48 9.61 10.48
N LYS A 141 -13.99 8.91 9.44
CA LYS A 141 -14.78 8.57 8.24
C LYS A 141 -15.59 7.29 8.40
N CYS A 142 -15.08 6.35 9.20
CA CYS A 142 -15.64 5.04 9.41
C CYS A 142 -15.77 4.82 10.92
N ARG A 143 -16.89 5.27 11.49
CA ARG A 143 -17.14 5.26 12.95
C ARG A 143 -17.08 3.87 13.62
N ASN A 144 -16.99 2.78 12.86
CA ASN A 144 -17.08 1.39 13.35
C ASN A 144 -15.88 0.50 12.94
N ILE A 145 -14.73 1.06 12.57
CA ILE A 145 -13.54 0.24 12.29
C ILE A 145 -12.68 0.17 13.55
N ASP A 146 -12.73 -0.98 14.23
CA ASP A 146 -11.72 -1.38 15.19
C ASP A 146 -10.55 -2.02 14.40
N VAL A 147 -9.31 -1.58 14.64
CA VAL A 147 -8.08 -2.14 14.06
C VAL A 147 -7.20 -2.67 15.17
#